data_AF-A0A2V3J1I3-F1
#
_entry.id   AF-A0A2V3J1I3-F1
#
_cell.length_a   1.000
_cell.length_b   1.000
_cell.length_c   1.000
_cell.angle_alpha   90.00
_cell.angle_beta   90.00
_cell.angle_gamma   90.00
#
_symmetry.space_group_name_H-M   'P 1'
#
loop_
_entity.id
_entity.type
_entity.pdbx_description
1 polymer ?
#
loop_
_entity_poly.entity_id
_entity_poly.type
_entity_poly.pdbx_seq_one_letter_code
_entity_poly.pdbx_strand_id
1 'polypeptide(L)'
;MAHGPQGTVKDFSYATDVAASGEILVLASRVNTDKIHDGVDLRGLRLAKDIFEVVQRHRSLETISLVGSSIEGLYGCYAVAHLFDRRAERLADWVADKLVIVASSNLGVRQFGVYRFFQGMIPIAHPLLFHRARQLFLCDDGCLLERMTLDSAVSSGWFLSSLRAFRSRMLYANVRNDFMVNYGSPALDAYVK
;
A
#
# COMPACT_ATOMS: atom_id res chain seq x y z
N MET A 1 -4.01 -9.79 2.21
CA MET A 1 -5.20 -9.00 1.82
C MET A 1 -5.43 -7.97 2.91
N ALA A 2 -5.56 -6.73 2.49
CA ALA A 2 -5.90 -5.61 3.36
C ALA A 2 -7.31 -5.14 2.89
N HIS A 3 -8.17 -4.65 3.82
CA HIS A 3 -9.49 -4.08 3.50
C HIS A 3 -9.59 -2.55 3.71
N GLY A 4 -10.15 -1.84 2.74
CA GLY A 4 -10.27 -0.37 2.80
C GLY A 4 -11.05 0.11 4.03
N PRO A 5 -11.17 1.44 4.24
CA PRO A 5 -11.83 2.02 5.41
C PRO A 5 -13.30 1.64 5.60
N GLN A 6 -13.94 1.01 4.61
CA GLN A 6 -15.29 0.44 4.69
C GLN A 6 -15.33 -1.08 4.37
N GLY A 7 -14.20 -1.69 4.05
CA GLY A 7 -14.15 -3.11 3.70
C GLY A 7 -14.24 -3.99 4.94
N THR A 8 -14.74 -5.22 4.77
CA THR A 8 -14.80 -6.25 5.80
C THR A 8 -14.16 -7.52 5.31
N VAL A 9 -13.84 -8.46 6.21
CA VAL A 9 -13.30 -9.78 5.80
C VAL A 9 -14.27 -10.56 4.90
N LYS A 10 -15.57 -10.23 4.91
CA LYS A 10 -16.56 -10.81 3.99
C LYS A 10 -16.32 -10.45 2.52
N ASP A 11 -15.64 -9.34 2.25
CA ASP A 11 -15.30 -8.93 0.87
C ASP A 11 -14.29 -9.88 0.21
N PHE A 12 -13.73 -10.82 0.99
CA PHE A 12 -12.78 -11.84 0.53
C PHE A 12 -13.32 -13.26 0.66
N SER A 13 -14.64 -13.45 0.70
CA SER A 13 -15.26 -14.79 0.82
C SER A 13 -14.74 -15.80 -0.22
N TYR A 14 -14.48 -15.34 -1.45
CA TYR A 14 -13.90 -16.17 -2.51
C TYR A 14 -12.44 -16.58 -2.23
N ALA A 15 -11.67 -15.74 -1.55
CA ALA A 15 -10.30 -16.06 -1.15
C ALA A 15 -10.26 -17.08 -0.01
N THR A 16 -11.26 -17.06 0.88
CA THR A 16 -11.43 -18.09 1.92
C THR A 16 -11.72 -19.47 1.33
N ASP A 17 -12.46 -19.56 0.23
CA ASP A 17 -12.71 -20.84 -0.45
C ASP A 17 -11.43 -21.42 -1.08
N VAL A 18 -10.58 -20.56 -1.65
CA VAL A 18 -9.25 -20.96 -2.16
C VAL A 18 -8.31 -21.35 -1.01
N ALA A 19 -8.38 -20.66 0.13
CA ALA A 19 -7.61 -21.01 1.33
C ALA A 19 -8.00 -22.39 1.91
N ALA A 20 -9.26 -22.80 1.72
CA ALA A 20 -9.76 -24.09 2.19
C ALA A 20 -9.11 -25.30 1.50
N SER A 21 -8.43 -25.10 0.36
CA SER A 21 -7.62 -26.13 -0.31
C SER A 21 -6.39 -26.56 0.51
N GLY A 22 -5.96 -25.76 1.49
CA GLY A 22 -4.78 -26.02 2.32
C GLY A 22 -3.44 -25.62 1.69
N GLU A 23 -3.43 -25.23 0.41
CA GLU A 23 -2.21 -24.82 -0.32
C GLU A 23 -1.87 -23.35 -0.11
N ILE A 24 -2.86 -22.53 0.28
CA ILE A 24 -2.73 -21.08 0.37
C ILE A 24 -3.16 -20.60 1.76
N LEU A 25 -2.26 -19.89 2.44
CA LEU A 25 -2.59 -19.15 3.65
C LEU A 25 -3.03 -17.73 3.29
N VAL A 26 -4.28 -17.37 3.62
CA VAL A 26 -4.78 -16.01 3.44
C VAL A 26 -4.60 -15.20 4.71
N LEU A 27 -3.68 -14.23 4.68
CA LEU A 27 -3.57 -13.20 5.71
C LEU A 27 -4.52 -12.04 5.40
N ALA A 28 -5.66 -11.99 6.09
CA ALA A 28 -6.55 -10.83 6.13
C ALA A 28 -6.21 -9.96 7.34
N SER A 29 -5.17 -9.13 7.20
CA SER A 29 -4.59 -8.34 8.30
C SER A 29 -5.62 -7.37 8.90
N ARG A 30 -5.73 -7.35 10.24
CA ARG A 30 -6.60 -6.45 11.01
C ARG A 30 -5.84 -5.48 11.91
N VAL A 31 -4.50 -5.41 11.81
CA VAL A 31 -3.65 -4.54 12.66
C VAL A 31 -3.92 -3.04 12.49
N ASN A 32 -4.74 -2.71 11.49
CA ASN A 32 -5.06 -1.38 11.04
C ASN A 32 -6.54 -1.00 11.27
N THR A 33 -7.35 -1.89 11.86
CA THR A 33 -8.74 -1.63 12.26
C THR A 33 -8.78 -0.47 13.27
N ASP A 34 -9.72 0.47 13.07
CA ASP A 34 -9.95 1.67 13.90
C ASP A 34 -8.81 2.71 13.97
N LYS A 35 -7.69 2.49 13.27
CA LYS A 35 -6.53 3.38 13.31
C LYS A 35 -6.57 4.54 12.31
N ILE A 36 -7.77 5.01 11.93
CA ILE A 36 -8.05 5.83 10.73
C ILE A 36 -7.23 7.12 10.59
N HIS A 37 -6.66 7.62 11.69
CA HIS A 37 -5.85 8.83 11.72
C HIS A 37 -4.35 8.59 11.45
N ASP A 38 -3.89 7.35 11.62
CA ASP A 38 -2.49 6.97 11.43
C ASP A 38 -2.11 6.99 9.94
N GLY A 39 -0.88 7.42 9.67
CA GLY A 39 -0.33 7.51 8.31
C GLY A 39 0.04 6.16 7.70
N VAL A 40 0.34 6.21 6.40
CA VAL A 40 0.82 5.11 5.56
C VAL A 40 2.07 4.47 6.13
N ASP A 41 2.98 5.27 6.69
CA ASP A 41 4.19 4.82 7.36
C ASP A 41 3.90 3.93 8.57
N LEU A 42 3.15 4.43 9.55
CA LEU A 42 2.85 3.69 10.79
C LEU A 42 2.02 2.44 10.50
N ARG A 43 1.07 2.54 9.57
CA ARG A 43 0.19 1.44 9.18
C ARG A 43 0.90 0.40 8.33
N GLY A 44 1.83 0.83 7.47
CA GLY A 44 2.70 -0.02 6.69
C GLY A 44 3.69 -0.78 7.57
N LEU A 45 4.30 -0.12 8.58
CA LEU A 45 5.15 -0.79 9.57
C LEU A 45 4.41 -1.88 10.35
N ARG A 46 3.17 -1.60 10.78
CA ARG A 46 2.34 -2.61 11.46
C ARG A 46 2.03 -3.78 10.56
N LEU A 47 1.68 -3.51 9.29
CA LEU A 47 1.42 -4.56 8.32
C LEU A 47 2.69 -5.39 8.05
N ALA A 48 3.86 -4.77 7.95
CA ALA A 48 5.14 -5.48 7.81
C ALA A 48 5.38 -6.42 8.99
N LYS A 49 5.15 -5.94 10.21
CA LYS A 49 5.27 -6.74 11.42
C LYS A 49 4.29 -7.92 11.43
N ASP A 50 3.03 -7.69 11.05
CA ASP A 50 2.00 -8.75 10.98
C ASP A 50 2.39 -9.84 9.97
N ILE A 51 2.80 -9.43 8.76
CA ILE A 51 3.32 -10.35 7.73
C ILE A 51 4.48 -11.16 8.29
N PHE A 52 5.46 -10.49 8.92
CA PHE A 52 6.62 -11.15 9.50
C PHE A 52 6.24 -12.17 10.58
N GLU A 53 5.32 -11.84 11.50
CA GLU A 53 4.91 -12.75 12.57
C GLU A 53 4.19 -14.00 12.07
N VAL A 54 3.25 -13.85 11.12
CA VAL A 54 2.55 -14.97 10.48
C VAL A 54 3.57 -15.94 9.88
N VAL A 55 4.59 -15.36 9.28
CA VAL A 55 5.62 -16.07 8.56
C VAL A 55 6.54 -16.88 9.45
N GLN A 56 6.92 -16.32 10.59
CA GLN A 56 7.75 -17.03 11.54
C GLN A 56 7.00 -18.27 12.07
N ARG A 57 5.66 -18.22 12.11
CA ARG A 57 4.79 -19.34 12.51
C ARG A 57 4.56 -20.36 11.38
N HIS A 58 4.72 -19.95 10.13
CA HIS A 58 4.45 -20.79 8.95
C HIS A 58 5.69 -20.91 8.04
N ARG A 59 6.71 -21.60 8.53
CA ARG A 59 8.00 -21.77 7.85
C ARG A 59 7.95 -22.56 6.54
N SER A 60 6.87 -23.28 6.29
CA SER A 60 6.64 -24.02 5.03
C SER A 60 6.18 -23.13 3.87
N LEU A 61 5.93 -21.83 4.10
CA LEU A 61 5.55 -20.89 3.05
C LEU A 61 6.78 -20.48 2.22
N GLU A 62 6.69 -20.70 0.92
CA GLU A 62 7.79 -20.39 -0.03
C GLU A 62 7.57 -19.09 -0.81
N THR A 63 6.30 -18.74 -1.02
CA THR A 63 5.91 -17.62 -1.88
C THR A 63 5.03 -16.63 -1.13
N ILE A 64 5.13 -15.36 -1.52
CA ILE A 64 4.26 -14.28 -1.02
C ILE A 64 3.58 -13.57 -2.18
N SER A 65 2.27 -13.34 -2.03
CA SER A 65 1.48 -12.49 -2.92
C SER A 65 0.75 -11.42 -2.11
N LEU A 66 0.76 -10.19 -2.61
CA LEU A 66 0.12 -9.05 -2.00
C LEU A 66 -1.05 -8.58 -2.85
N VAL A 67 -2.19 -8.38 -2.19
CA VAL A 67 -3.39 -7.76 -2.76
C VAL A 67 -3.81 -6.63 -1.84
N GLY A 68 -3.84 -5.41 -2.39
CA GLY A 68 -4.23 -4.19 -1.68
C GLY A 68 -5.23 -3.38 -2.51
N SER A 69 -6.20 -2.78 -1.83
CA SER A 69 -7.20 -1.92 -2.44
C SER A 69 -7.13 -0.51 -1.85
N SER A 70 -7.30 0.52 -2.67
CA SER A 70 -7.28 1.91 -2.23
C SER A 70 -6.01 2.22 -1.43
N ILE A 71 -6.14 2.91 -0.30
CA ILE A 71 -5.03 3.29 0.56
C ILE A 71 -4.18 2.11 1.07
N GLU A 72 -4.68 0.89 0.99
CA GLU A 72 -3.94 -0.26 1.47
C GLU A 72 -2.97 -0.84 0.46
N GLY A 73 -3.14 -0.47 -0.82
CA GLY A 73 -2.06 -0.59 -1.78
C GLY A 73 -0.81 0.12 -1.27
N LEU A 74 -0.96 1.34 -0.74
CA LEU A 74 0.13 2.10 -0.12
C LEU A 74 0.70 1.41 1.13
N TYR A 75 -0.15 0.93 2.04
CA TYR A 75 0.33 0.21 3.22
C TYR A 75 1.11 -1.05 2.82
N GLY A 76 0.63 -1.77 1.80
CA GLY A 76 1.28 -2.96 1.26
C GLY A 76 2.62 -2.64 0.62
N CYS A 77 2.70 -1.62 -0.24
CA CYS A 77 3.95 -1.17 -0.82
C CYS A 77 4.96 -0.76 0.26
N TYR A 78 4.50 -0.04 1.28
CA TYR A 78 5.33 0.35 2.40
C TYR A 78 5.83 -0.89 3.17
N ALA A 79 4.93 -1.82 3.50
CA ALA A 79 5.30 -3.03 4.23
C ALA A 79 6.33 -3.89 3.48
N VAL A 80 6.12 -4.08 2.18
CA VAL A 80 7.01 -4.81 1.28
C VAL A 80 8.40 -4.18 1.24
N ALA A 81 8.50 -2.86 1.11
CA ALA A 81 9.78 -2.17 1.10
C ALA A 81 10.57 -2.37 2.41
N HIS A 82 9.86 -2.46 3.55
CA HIS A 82 10.47 -2.73 4.86
C HIS A 82 10.85 -4.20 5.08
N LEU A 83 10.25 -5.13 4.31
CA LEU A 83 10.58 -6.55 4.33
C LEU A 83 11.62 -6.94 3.27
N PHE A 84 12.02 -6.00 2.41
CA PHE A 84 12.93 -6.25 1.30
C PHE A 84 14.39 -6.29 1.77
N ASP A 85 15.02 -7.45 1.58
CA ASP A 85 16.47 -7.59 1.71
C ASP A 85 17.13 -7.22 0.38
N ARG A 86 17.74 -6.03 0.36
CA ARG A 86 18.48 -5.53 -0.80
C ARG A 86 19.65 -6.42 -1.19
N ARG A 87 20.38 -7.00 -0.24
CA ARG A 87 21.58 -7.81 -0.58
C ARG A 87 21.20 -9.08 -1.33
N ALA A 88 20.00 -9.57 -1.03
CA ALA A 88 19.48 -10.79 -1.58
C ALA A 88 18.48 -10.57 -2.72
N GLU A 89 18.08 -9.32 -2.96
CA GLU A 89 17.03 -8.90 -3.91
C GLU A 89 15.71 -9.67 -3.74
N ARG A 90 15.36 -9.99 -2.48
CA ARG A 90 14.14 -10.75 -2.13
C ARG A 90 13.45 -10.19 -0.90
N LEU A 91 12.17 -10.53 -0.76
CA LEU A 91 11.40 -10.21 0.44
C LEU A 91 11.73 -11.27 1.51
N ALA A 92 12.69 -10.93 2.39
CA ALA A 92 13.25 -11.85 3.36
C ALA A 92 13.70 -13.19 2.73
N ASP A 93 13.07 -14.31 3.10
CA ASP A 93 13.40 -15.65 2.58
C ASP A 93 12.43 -16.14 1.49
N TRP A 94 11.56 -15.28 0.94
CA TRP A 94 10.55 -15.70 -0.05
C TRP A 94 10.80 -15.26 -1.47
N VAL A 95 10.15 -16.02 -2.35
CA VAL A 95 9.88 -15.61 -3.72
C VAL A 95 8.62 -14.75 -3.75
N ALA A 96 8.77 -13.49 -4.15
CA ALA A 96 7.67 -12.59 -4.38
C ALA A 96 6.96 -12.96 -5.70
N ASP A 97 5.70 -13.37 -5.64
CA ASP A 97 4.97 -13.91 -6.79
C ASP A 97 4.05 -12.86 -7.43
N LYS A 98 2.96 -12.46 -6.76
CA LYS A 98 1.99 -11.51 -7.32
C LYS A 98 1.82 -10.27 -6.46
N LEU A 99 1.90 -9.11 -7.09
CA LEU A 99 1.49 -7.82 -6.55
C LEU A 99 0.25 -7.35 -7.32
N VAL A 100 -0.87 -7.19 -6.62
CA VAL A 100 -2.12 -6.69 -7.19
C VAL A 100 -2.57 -5.48 -6.39
N ILE A 101 -2.62 -4.33 -7.05
CA ILE A 101 -3.07 -3.07 -6.46
C ILE A 101 -4.28 -2.59 -7.23
N VAL A 102 -5.39 -2.38 -6.55
CA VAL A 102 -6.65 -1.95 -7.15
C VAL A 102 -7.03 -0.58 -6.61
N ALA A 103 -7.25 0.38 -7.51
CA ALA A 103 -7.73 1.71 -7.21
C ALA A 103 -6.98 2.40 -6.05
N SER A 104 -5.64 2.28 -6.00
CA SER A 104 -4.80 2.94 -4.97
C SER A 104 -4.40 4.35 -5.39
N SER A 105 -4.39 5.31 -4.46
CA SER A 105 -3.95 6.69 -4.69
C SER A 105 -2.44 6.84 -4.47
N ASN A 106 -1.66 6.13 -5.28
CA ASN A 106 -0.21 6.05 -5.16
C ASN A 106 0.51 7.41 -5.26
N LEU A 107 -0.04 8.37 -6.02
CA LEU A 107 0.46 9.75 -6.15
C LEU A 107 -0.32 10.76 -5.30
N GLY A 108 -1.09 10.29 -4.33
CA GLY A 108 -1.98 11.12 -3.54
C GLY A 108 -3.22 11.60 -4.31
N VAL A 109 -4.01 12.45 -3.67
CA VAL A 109 -5.33 12.89 -4.17
C VAL A 109 -5.39 14.40 -4.44
N ARG A 110 -4.33 15.14 -4.10
CA ARG A 110 -4.31 16.62 -4.16
C ARG A 110 -4.53 17.20 -5.56
N GLN A 111 -4.00 16.55 -6.59
CA GLN A 111 -4.04 17.07 -7.97
C GLN A 111 -5.27 16.61 -8.75
N PHE A 112 -6.12 15.75 -8.17
CA PHE A 112 -7.16 15.06 -8.90
C PHE A 112 -8.57 15.24 -8.29
N GLY A 113 -9.60 15.20 -9.15
CA GLY A 113 -11.00 15.31 -8.72
C GLY A 113 -11.36 16.68 -8.14
N VAL A 114 -12.33 16.73 -7.21
CA VAL A 114 -12.78 18.00 -6.62
C VAL A 114 -11.72 18.72 -5.80
N TYR A 115 -10.75 17.97 -5.28
CA TYR A 115 -9.70 18.53 -4.42
C TYR A 115 -8.80 19.50 -5.18
N ARG A 116 -8.75 19.40 -6.52
CA ARG A 116 -8.11 20.39 -7.39
C ARG A 116 -8.70 21.80 -7.22
N PHE A 117 -9.99 21.92 -6.94
CA PHE A 117 -10.66 23.21 -6.75
C PHE A 117 -10.51 23.77 -5.32
N PHE A 118 -10.07 22.95 -4.37
CA PHE A 118 -9.85 23.35 -2.97
C PHE A 118 -8.36 23.51 -2.62
N GLN A 119 -7.46 23.53 -3.60
CA GLN A 119 -6.02 23.59 -3.37
C GLN A 119 -5.58 24.78 -2.52
N GLY A 120 -6.23 25.94 -2.66
CA GLY A 120 -5.93 27.13 -1.84
C GLY A 120 -6.29 26.97 -0.35
N MET A 121 -7.22 26.07 -0.02
CA MET A 121 -7.63 25.80 1.37
C MET A 121 -6.77 24.74 2.05
N ILE A 122 -6.10 23.87 1.29
CA ILE A 122 -5.29 22.77 1.84
C ILE A 122 -4.17 23.27 2.77
N PRO A 123 -3.35 24.29 2.42
CA PRO A 123 -2.32 24.82 3.32
C PRO A 123 -2.88 25.41 4.62
N ILE A 124 -4.10 25.96 4.57
CA ILE A 124 -4.77 26.58 5.72
C ILE A 124 -5.31 25.48 6.66
N ALA A 125 -5.93 24.45 6.10
CA ALA A 125 -6.48 23.32 6.85
C ALA A 125 -5.42 22.32 7.31
N HIS A 126 -4.21 22.37 6.72
CA HIS A 126 -3.14 21.40 6.94
C HIS A 126 -2.82 21.07 8.41
N PRO A 127 -2.74 22.04 9.35
CA PRO A 127 -2.51 21.75 10.77
C PRO A 127 -3.63 20.93 11.43
N LEU A 128 -4.84 20.98 10.88
CA LEU A 128 -6.03 20.28 11.39
C LEU A 128 -6.22 18.90 10.74
N LEU A 129 -5.42 18.58 9.71
CA LEU A 129 -5.50 17.29 9.04
C LEU A 129 -4.77 16.22 9.86
N PHE A 130 -5.46 15.10 10.07
CA PHE A 130 -4.82 13.89 10.61
C PHE A 130 -3.68 13.41 9.72
N HIS A 131 -2.72 12.68 10.29
CA HIS A 131 -1.47 12.30 9.64
C HIS A 131 -1.67 11.62 8.27
N ARG A 132 -2.62 10.69 8.18
CA ARG A 132 -3.05 10.05 6.92
C ARG A 132 -3.46 11.05 5.84
N ALA A 133 -4.27 12.05 6.20
CA ALA A 133 -4.75 13.04 5.26
C ALA A 133 -3.59 13.92 4.77
N ARG A 134 -2.67 14.31 5.67
CA ARG A 134 -1.48 15.08 5.29
C ARG A 134 -0.63 14.37 4.23
N GLN A 135 -0.41 13.06 4.38
CA GLN A 135 0.32 12.25 3.40
C GLN A 135 -0.42 12.11 2.07
N LEU A 136 -1.73 11.81 2.10
CA LEU A 136 -2.55 11.72 0.87
C LEU A 136 -2.64 13.05 0.10
N PHE A 137 -2.59 14.18 0.81
CA PHE A 137 -2.56 15.51 0.20
C PHE A 137 -1.14 15.99 -0.15
N LEU A 138 -0.09 15.18 0.04
CA LEU A 138 1.30 15.56 -0.22
C LEU A 138 1.69 16.84 0.55
N CYS A 139 1.36 16.88 1.83
CA CYS A 139 1.68 17.99 2.74
C CYS A 139 2.42 17.52 4.00
N ASP A 140 2.72 16.23 4.13
CA ASP A 140 3.52 15.73 5.24
C ASP A 140 4.97 16.22 5.16
N ASP A 141 5.64 16.32 6.32
CA ASP A 141 6.97 16.92 6.50
C ASP A 141 8.13 16.09 5.88
N GLY A 142 7.81 15.21 4.93
CA GLY A 142 8.78 14.40 4.22
C GLY A 142 8.28 13.82 2.90
N CYS A 143 7.16 14.31 2.35
CA CYS A 143 6.56 13.87 1.08
C CYS A 143 6.61 12.35 0.90
N LEU A 144 6.08 11.59 1.86
CA LEU A 144 6.26 10.14 1.91
C LEU A 144 5.83 9.45 0.61
N LEU A 145 4.67 9.82 0.04
CA LEU A 145 4.17 9.18 -1.18
C LEU A 145 5.09 9.41 -2.38
N GLU A 146 5.69 10.59 -2.50
CA GLU A 146 6.71 10.87 -3.53
C GLU A 146 7.96 10.02 -3.30
N ARG A 147 8.39 9.83 -2.05
CA ARG A 147 9.53 8.94 -1.76
C ARG A 147 9.24 7.48 -2.04
N MET A 148 7.98 7.06 -1.94
CA MET A 148 7.56 5.70 -2.31
C MET A 148 7.60 5.46 -3.83
N THR A 149 7.79 6.49 -4.67
CA THR A 149 8.00 6.35 -6.12
C THR A 149 9.49 6.29 -6.50
N LEU A 150 10.41 6.35 -5.54
CA LEU A 150 11.84 6.35 -5.76
C LEU A 150 12.54 5.30 -4.90
N ASP A 151 13.69 4.82 -5.36
CA ASP A 151 14.64 4.11 -4.50
C ASP A 151 15.60 5.12 -3.87
N SER A 152 15.68 5.14 -2.53
CA SER A 152 16.56 6.06 -1.82
C SER A 152 17.35 5.36 -0.72
N ALA A 153 18.68 5.56 -0.75
CA ALA A 153 19.59 5.09 0.29
C ALA A 153 19.45 5.86 1.61
N VAL A 154 18.90 7.08 1.58
CA VAL A 154 18.81 7.98 2.74
C VAL A 154 17.66 7.59 3.68
N SER A 155 16.68 6.86 3.16
CA SER A 155 15.55 6.41 3.96
C SER A 155 15.06 5.07 3.50
N SER A 156 15.45 4.01 4.21
CA SER A 156 14.80 2.68 4.32
C SER A 156 14.00 2.11 3.12
N GLY A 157 14.23 2.58 1.91
CA GLY A 157 13.15 2.76 0.95
C GLY A 157 13.62 2.37 -0.42
N TRP A 158 13.86 1.08 -0.57
CA TRP A 158 13.98 0.41 -1.85
C TRP A 158 12.56 0.12 -2.35
N PHE A 159 11.72 1.16 -2.46
CA PHE A 159 10.30 1.00 -2.73
C PHE A 159 10.09 0.42 -4.13
N LEU A 160 10.67 1.02 -5.17
CA LEU A 160 10.54 0.50 -6.53
C LEU A 160 11.22 -0.87 -6.65
N SER A 161 12.43 -1.01 -6.11
CA SER A 161 13.17 -2.27 -6.13
C SER A 161 12.39 -3.42 -5.47
N SER A 162 11.76 -3.16 -4.33
CA SER A 162 10.97 -4.16 -3.61
C SER A 162 9.72 -4.57 -4.38
N LEU A 163 9.06 -3.64 -5.07
CA LEU A 163 7.91 -3.96 -5.93
C LEU A 163 8.35 -4.73 -7.18
N ARG A 164 9.53 -4.41 -7.74
CA ARG A 164 10.11 -5.11 -8.89
C ARG A 164 10.46 -6.57 -8.59
N ALA A 165 10.71 -6.92 -7.32
CA ALA A 165 10.97 -8.29 -6.90
C ALA A 165 9.79 -9.24 -7.17
N PHE A 166 8.56 -8.73 -7.22
CA PHE A 166 7.39 -9.54 -7.57
C PHE A 166 7.44 -9.99 -9.02
N ARG A 167 7.28 -11.29 -9.27
CA ARG A 167 7.23 -11.87 -10.63
C ARG A 167 6.15 -11.22 -11.50
N SER A 168 4.96 -10.97 -10.93
CA SER A 168 3.83 -10.34 -11.61
C SER A 168 3.35 -9.12 -10.84
N ARG A 169 3.14 -8.00 -11.54
CA ARG A 169 2.66 -6.73 -10.97
C ARG A 169 1.46 -6.24 -11.78
N MET A 170 0.32 -6.09 -11.13
CA MET A 170 -0.94 -5.64 -11.74
C MET A 170 -1.47 -4.42 -11.00
N LEU A 171 -1.66 -3.34 -11.75
CA LEU A 171 -2.23 -2.08 -11.26
C LEU A 171 -3.54 -1.85 -11.99
N TYR A 172 -4.65 -1.95 -11.25
CA TYR A 172 -5.98 -1.67 -11.77
C TYR A 172 -6.39 -0.27 -11.34
N ALA A 173 -6.67 0.61 -12.30
CA ALA A 173 -7.18 1.96 -12.06
C ALA A 173 -8.68 2.01 -12.36
N ASN A 174 -9.43 2.74 -11.55
CA ASN A 174 -10.82 3.03 -11.87
C ASN A 174 -10.89 4.04 -13.03
N VAL A 175 -11.56 3.64 -14.12
CA VAL A 175 -11.67 4.45 -15.35
C VAL A 175 -12.86 5.43 -15.30
N ARG A 176 -13.89 5.13 -14.49
CA ARG A 176 -15.08 5.99 -14.28
C ARG A 176 -15.61 5.84 -12.85
N ASN A 177 -16.28 6.90 -12.35
CA ASN A 177 -17.04 6.94 -11.09
C ASN A 177 -16.26 6.76 -9.76
N ASP A 178 -14.94 6.84 -9.76
CA ASP A 178 -14.17 6.93 -8.51
C ASP A 178 -13.74 8.37 -8.24
N PHE A 179 -14.39 8.98 -7.26
CA PHE A 179 -14.15 10.34 -6.83
C PHE A 179 -12.93 10.46 -5.90
N MET A 180 -12.57 9.38 -5.21
CA MET A 180 -11.49 9.37 -4.23
C MET A 180 -10.15 8.97 -4.86
N VAL A 181 -10.16 8.13 -5.90
CA VAL A 181 -8.97 7.68 -6.62
C VAL A 181 -9.17 7.84 -8.12
N ASN A 182 -8.80 9.02 -8.63
CA ASN A 182 -8.93 9.35 -10.05
C ASN A 182 -7.84 8.65 -10.89
N TYR A 183 -8.09 8.40 -12.18
CA TYR A 183 -7.24 7.64 -13.13
C TYR A 183 -5.74 8.01 -13.13
N GLY A 184 -5.37 9.25 -12.81
CA GLY A 184 -3.97 9.69 -12.75
C GLY A 184 -3.22 9.34 -11.46
N SER A 185 -3.93 9.01 -10.37
CA SER A 185 -3.34 8.74 -9.06
C SER A 185 -2.82 7.31 -8.80
N PRO A 186 -3.27 6.24 -9.52
CA PRO A 186 -2.75 4.88 -9.38
C PRO A 186 -1.37 4.63 -9.96
N ALA A 187 -0.87 5.51 -10.84
CA ALA A 187 0.44 5.33 -11.45
C ALA A 187 1.55 5.32 -10.39
N LEU A 188 2.49 4.41 -10.53
CA LEU A 188 3.77 4.41 -9.80
C LEU A 188 4.84 4.76 -10.82
N ASP A 189 4.96 6.05 -11.13
CA ASP A 189 5.88 6.58 -12.12
C ASP A 189 6.54 7.85 -11.57
N ALA A 190 7.86 7.94 -11.68
CA ALA A 190 8.66 9.07 -11.21
C ALA A 190 8.44 10.35 -12.06
N TYR A 191 7.79 10.25 -13.21
CA TYR A 191 7.65 11.36 -14.18
C TYR A 191 6.24 11.95 -14.29
N VAL A 192 5.26 11.44 -13.53
CA VAL A 192 3.90 12.00 -13.50
C VAL A 192 3.87 13.17 -12.51
N LYS A 193 3.87 14.40 -13.02
CA LYS A 193 3.80 15.66 -12.26
C LYS A 193 2.48 16.39 -12.46
#